data_AF-A0A4Y2GIW6-F1
#
_entry.id   AF-A0A4Y2GIW6-F1
#
_cell.length_a   1.000
_cell.length_b   1.000
_cell.length_c   1.000
_cell.angle_alpha   90.00
_cell.angle_beta   90.00
_cell.angle_gamma   90.00
#
_symmetry.space_group_name_H-M   'P 1'
#
loop_
_entity.id
_entity.type
_entity.pdbx_description
1 polymer ?
#
loop_
_entity_poly.entity_id
_entity_poly.type
_entity_poly.pdbx_seq_one_letter_code
_entity_poly.pdbx_strand_id
1 'polypeptide(L)'
;MLMGQSSKRPPLAKTDWSLRGALTPDEKNVINTTLELPGKVLLPPLHIKLGLMKQFIKSLPKDGECFRYLCSKFPELTEAQLKEGVFTGPDIRKLLSDSLFSETMGNKEKEACDSFKDVVRRFFRNIKDPLYKTIA
;
A
#
# COMPACT_ATOMS: atom_id res chain seq x y z
N MET A 1 -45.00 -13.86 25.84
CA MET A 1 -44.64 -12.74 24.93
C MET A 1 -43.60 -11.90 25.66
N LEU A 2 -42.31 -12.13 25.38
CA LEU A 2 -41.19 -11.44 26.04
C LEU A 2 -40.69 -10.35 25.09
N MET A 3 -40.88 -9.08 25.45
CA MET A 3 -40.32 -7.95 24.71
C MET A 3 -38.84 -7.78 25.09
N GLY A 4 -37.94 -8.07 24.14
CA GLY A 4 -36.51 -7.85 24.29
C GLY A 4 -36.16 -6.37 24.30
N GLN A 5 -35.48 -5.89 25.34
CA GLN A 5 -34.91 -4.55 25.37
C GLN A 5 -33.52 -4.56 24.72
N SER A 6 -33.38 -3.84 23.61
CA SER A 6 -32.10 -3.61 22.94
C SER A 6 -31.38 -2.44 23.61
N SER A 7 -30.28 -2.74 24.30
CA SER A 7 -29.38 -1.72 24.86
C SER A 7 -28.62 -1.03 23.72
N LYS A 8 -29.08 0.16 23.32
CA LYS A 8 -28.36 1.01 22.37
C LYS A 8 -27.20 1.69 23.08
N ARG A 9 -25.96 1.33 22.72
CA ARG A 9 -24.77 2.09 23.12
C ARG A 9 -24.88 3.51 22.53
N PRO A 10 -24.62 4.56 23.33
CA PRO A 10 -24.65 5.93 22.80
C PRO A 10 -23.57 6.10 21.72
N PRO A 11 -23.85 6.91 20.68
CA PRO A 11 -22.82 7.32 19.73
C PRO A 11 -21.71 8.06 20.50
N LEU A 12 -20.45 7.69 20.26
CA LEU A 12 -19.30 8.46 20.77
C LEU A 12 -19.24 9.81 20.02
N ALA A 13 -20.03 10.78 20.47
CA ALA A 13 -19.94 12.16 20.06
C ALA A 13 -18.86 12.86 20.90
N LYS A 14 -17.60 12.75 20.47
CA LYS A 14 -16.54 13.65 20.95
C LYS A 14 -16.66 14.95 20.15
N THR A 15 -17.32 15.95 20.74
CA THR A 15 -17.57 17.27 20.12
C THR A 15 -16.48 18.28 20.42
N ASP A 16 -15.58 18.00 21.36
CA ASP A 16 -14.52 18.92 21.75
C ASP A 16 -13.17 18.43 21.20
N TRP A 17 -12.75 19.05 20.10
CA TRP A 17 -11.40 18.94 19.59
C TRP A 17 -10.64 20.18 20.06
N SER A 18 -9.66 20.00 20.95
CA SER A 18 -8.77 21.10 21.32
C SER A 18 -8.09 21.68 20.08
N LEU A 19 -8.00 23.01 20.02
CA LEU A 19 -7.32 23.72 18.94
C LEU A 19 -5.90 23.15 18.78
N ARG A 20 -5.52 22.73 17.57
CA ARG A 20 -4.14 22.28 17.33
C ARG A 20 -3.20 23.47 17.53
N GLY A 21 -2.24 23.32 18.44
CA GLY A 21 -1.11 24.25 18.57
C GLY A 21 -0.31 24.31 17.27
N ALA A 22 0.40 25.42 17.06
CA ALA A 22 1.30 25.56 15.93
C ALA A 22 2.39 24.47 15.98
N LEU A 23 2.51 23.69 14.91
CA LEU A 23 3.55 22.67 14.79
C LEU A 23 4.86 23.37 14.45
N THR A 24 5.80 23.40 15.38
CA THR A 24 7.19 23.77 15.09
C THR A 24 7.86 22.58 14.40
N PRO A 25 8.57 22.79 13.28
CA PRO A 25 9.46 21.76 12.75
C PRO A 25 10.42 21.34 13.87
N ASP A 26 10.65 20.04 14.02
CA ASP A 26 11.51 19.38 15.03
C ASP A 26 10.83 18.94 16.36
N GLU A 27 9.56 19.29 16.60
CA GLU A 27 8.78 18.69 17.69
C GLU A 27 8.17 17.33 17.31
N LYS A 28 8.18 16.36 18.25
CA LYS A 28 7.62 15.02 18.03
C LYS A 28 6.10 15.12 17.81
N ASN A 29 5.63 14.81 16.60
CA ASN A 29 4.20 14.80 16.22
C ASN A 29 3.34 13.68 16.86
N VAL A 30 3.84 13.03 17.92
CA VAL A 30 3.19 11.89 18.57
C VAL A 30 2.65 12.36 19.91
N ILE A 31 1.33 12.59 19.96
CA ILE A 31 0.64 13.18 21.13
C ILE A 31 0.63 12.22 22.34
N ASN A 32 0.65 10.90 22.10
CA ASN A 32 0.55 9.87 23.13
C ASN A 32 1.80 8.99 23.12
N THR A 33 2.32 8.63 24.29
CA THR A 33 3.39 7.62 24.43
C THR A 33 2.97 6.31 23.75
N THR A 34 3.82 5.81 22.84
CA THR A 34 3.56 4.59 22.07
C THR A 34 3.39 3.39 23.02
N LEU A 35 2.18 2.83 23.11
CA LEU A 35 1.86 1.65 23.93
C LEU A 35 2.53 0.36 23.42
N GLU A 36 2.98 0.37 22.17
CA GLU A 36 3.68 -0.74 21.54
C GLU A 36 5.19 -0.45 21.50
N LEU A 37 5.98 -1.43 21.96
CA LEU A 37 7.43 -1.38 21.79
C LEU A 37 7.78 -1.20 20.30
N PRO A 38 8.78 -0.39 19.93
CA PRO A 38 9.19 -0.18 18.54
C PRO A 38 9.45 -1.48 17.74
N GLY A 39 9.90 -2.54 18.43
CA GLY A 39 10.04 -3.89 17.87
C GLY A 39 8.72 -4.51 17.40
N LYS A 40 7.58 -4.10 17.96
CA LYS A 40 6.22 -4.58 17.66
C LYS A 40 5.45 -3.68 16.69
N VAL A 41 5.99 -2.52 16.30
CA VAL A 41 5.37 -1.61 15.32
C VAL A 41 4.93 -2.41 14.10
N LEU A 42 3.61 -2.38 13.86
CA LEU A 42 2.94 -3.14 12.82
C LEU A 42 3.51 -2.74 11.45
N LEU A 43 3.77 -3.76 10.63
CA LEU A 43 4.08 -3.53 9.22
C LEU A 43 2.93 -2.78 8.55
N PRO A 44 3.23 -1.99 7.50
CA PRO A 44 2.21 -1.26 6.77
C PRO A 44 1.12 -2.22 6.30
N PRO A 45 -0.16 -1.92 6.57
CA PRO A 45 -1.25 -2.83 6.23
C PRO A 45 -1.35 -3.08 4.72
N LEU A 46 -1.84 -4.26 4.37
CA LEU A 46 -1.90 -4.81 3.01
C LEU A 46 -2.52 -3.84 1.97
N HIS A 47 -3.50 -3.03 2.39
CA HIS A 47 -4.21 -2.10 1.52
C HIS A 47 -3.31 -1.00 0.93
N ILE A 48 -2.21 -0.63 1.61
CA ILE A 48 -1.25 0.35 1.09
C ILE A 48 -0.51 -0.22 -0.12
N LYS A 49 -0.07 -1.48 -0.04
CA LYS A 49 0.59 -2.18 -1.15
C LYS A 49 -0.33 -2.32 -2.37
N LEU A 50 -1.59 -2.67 -2.14
CA LEU A 50 -2.59 -2.74 -3.22
C LEU A 50 -2.81 -1.37 -3.87
N GLY A 51 -2.90 -0.31 -3.05
CA GLY A 51 -3.05 1.07 -3.54
C GLY A 51 -1.88 1.52 -4.40
N LEU A 52 -0.64 1.30 -3.97
CA LEU A 52 0.55 1.69 -4.74
C LEU A 52 0.65 0.93 -6.06
N MET A 53 0.37 -0.36 -6.05
CA MET A 53 0.37 -1.17 -7.27
C MET A 53 -0.68 -0.69 -8.27
N LYS A 54 -1.87 -0.37 -7.78
CA LYS A 54 -2.94 0.22 -8.60
C LYS A 54 -2.47 1.49 -9.28
N GLN A 55 -1.84 2.40 -8.52
CA GLN A 55 -1.30 3.65 -9.07
C GLN A 55 -0.19 3.40 -10.10
N PHE A 56 0.74 2.49 -9.81
CA PHE A 56 1.82 2.12 -10.74
C PHE A 56 1.26 1.67 -12.10
N ILE A 57 0.29 0.74 -12.10
CA ILE A 57 -0.30 0.26 -13.35
C ILE A 57 -1.13 1.35 -14.04
N LYS A 58 -1.83 2.22 -13.29
CA LYS A 58 -2.56 3.35 -13.87
C LYS A 58 -1.63 4.35 -14.55
N SER A 59 -0.41 4.53 -14.06
CA SER A 59 0.60 5.41 -14.66
C SER A 59 1.32 4.85 -15.88
N LEU A 60 1.21 3.55 -16.17
CA LEU A 60 1.83 2.96 -17.36
C LEU A 60 1.11 3.41 -18.66
N PRO A 61 1.86 3.61 -19.77
CA PRO A 61 1.28 3.90 -21.08
C PRO A 61 0.41 2.73 -21.53
N LYS A 62 -0.84 2.99 -21.91
CA LYS A 62 -1.84 1.95 -22.23
C LYS A 62 -1.64 1.32 -23.61
N ASP A 63 -0.92 2.02 -24.46
CA ASP A 63 -0.50 1.65 -25.81
C ASP A 63 0.94 1.11 -25.84
N GLY A 64 1.63 1.07 -24.70
CA GLY A 64 3.00 0.59 -24.59
C GLY A 64 3.13 -0.94 -24.59
N GLU A 65 4.33 -1.41 -24.98
CA GLU A 65 4.74 -2.83 -24.94
C GLU A 65 4.51 -3.46 -23.57
N CYS A 66 4.78 -2.72 -22.50
CA CYS A 66 4.55 -3.13 -21.13
C CYS A 66 3.08 -3.45 -20.82
N PHE A 67 2.14 -2.63 -21.32
CA PHE A 67 0.71 -2.90 -21.11
C PHE A 67 0.25 -4.08 -21.95
N ARG A 68 0.76 -4.22 -23.19
CA ARG A 68 0.51 -5.40 -24.02
C ARG A 68 1.01 -6.68 -23.36
N TYR A 69 2.16 -6.63 -22.70
CA TYR A 69 2.69 -7.73 -21.90
C TYR A 69 1.80 -8.07 -20.70
N LEU A 70 1.25 -7.07 -20.01
CA LEU A 70 0.29 -7.32 -18.93
C LEU A 70 -0.95 -8.08 -19.42
N CYS A 71 -1.49 -7.68 -20.57
CA CYS A 71 -2.63 -8.37 -21.19
C CYS A 71 -2.31 -9.84 -21.53
N SER A 72 -1.10 -10.14 -22.02
CA SER A 72 -0.70 -11.51 -22.34
C SER A 72 -0.36 -12.34 -21.09
N LYS A 73 0.19 -11.70 -20.04
CA LYS A 73 0.58 -12.37 -18.80
C LYS A 73 -0.61 -12.75 -17.92
N PHE A 74 -1.66 -11.95 -17.96
CA PHE A 74 -2.89 -12.14 -17.19
C PHE A 74 -4.10 -12.24 -18.13
N PRO A 75 -4.21 -13.32 -18.92
CA PRO A 75 -5.33 -13.47 -19.86
C PRO A 75 -6.69 -13.61 -19.16
N GLU A 76 -6.69 -13.95 -17.86
CA GLU A 76 -7.87 -14.01 -17.01
C GLU A 76 -8.39 -12.63 -16.60
N LEU A 77 -7.55 -11.58 -16.69
CA LEU A 77 -7.92 -10.21 -16.39
C LEU A 77 -8.37 -9.50 -17.67
N THR A 78 -9.49 -8.80 -17.57
CA THR A 78 -9.95 -7.93 -18.67
C THR A 78 -9.05 -6.71 -18.81
N GLU A 79 -8.97 -6.16 -20.02
CA GLU A 79 -8.21 -4.93 -20.28
C GLU A 79 -8.67 -3.76 -19.39
N ALA A 80 -9.98 -3.69 -19.10
CA ALA A 80 -10.53 -2.69 -18.19
C ALA A 80 -10.02 -2.85 -16.75
N GLN A 81 -9.94 -4.09 -16.24
CA GLN A 81 -9.36 -4.38 -14.92
C GLN A 81 -7.87 -4.03 -14.88
N LEU A 82 -7.12 -4.36 -15.94
CA LEU A 82 -5.72 -3.99 -16.06
C LEU A 82 -5.55 -2.47 -16.10
N LYS A 83 -6.38 -1.74 -16.87
CA LYS A 83 -6.34 -0.26 -16.93
C LYS A 83 -6.61 0.37 -15.58
N GLU A 84 -7.56 -0.17 -14.83
CA GLU A 84 -7.88 0.28 -13.47
C GLU A 84 -6.91 -0.23 -12.40
N GLY A 85 -5.93 -1.06 -12.76
CA GLY A 85 -4.98 -1.62 -11.80
C GLY A 85 -5.62 -2.55 -10.78
N VAL A 86 -6.66 -3.29 -11.18
CA VAL A 86 -7.34 -4.28 -10.35
C VAL A 86 -6.53 -5.57 -10.35
N PHE A 87 -5.76 -5.77 -9.29
CA PHE A 87 -4.94 -6.97 -9.08
C PHE A 87 -5.20 -7.57 -7.70
N THR A 88 -5.12 -8.90 -7.62
CA THR A 88 -5.12 -9.61 -6.34
C THR A 88 -3.70 -9.70 -5.77
N GLY A 89 -3.57 -9.99 -4.48
CA GLY A 89 -2.25 -10.21 -3.86
C GLY A 89 -1.37 -11.24 -4.60
N PRO A 90 -1.90 -12.41 -5.02
CA PRO A 90 -1.21 -13.35 -5.91
C PRO A 90 -0.72 -12.73 -7.22
N ASP A 91 -1.55 -11.98 -7.94
CA ASP A 91 -1.17 -11.40 -9.24
C ASP A 91 0.00 -10.43 -9.11
N ILE A 92 -0.03 -9.61 -8.06
CA ILE A 92 1.05 -8.65 -7.76
C ILE A 92 2.35 -9.40 -7.47
N ARG A 93 2.30 -10.49 -6.70
CA ARG A 93 3.49 -11.31 -6.43
C ARG A 93 4.03 -11.91 -7.72
N LYS A 94 3.15 -12.46 -8.58
CA LYS A 94 3.52 -13.04 -9.87
C LYS A 94 4.20 -12.00 -10.77
N LEU A 95 3.65 -10.79 -10.84
CA LEU A 95 4.20 -9.72 -11.65
C LEU A 95 5.55 -9.22 -11.13
N LEU A 96 5.68 -8.97 -9.83
CA LEU A 96 6.91 -8.43 -9.25
C LEU A 96 8.08 -9.43 -9.30
N SER A 97 7.78 -10.73 -9.28
CA SER A 97 8.77 -11.80 -9.46
C SER A 97 9.17 -12.02 -10.93
N ASP A 98 8.47 -11.41 -11.88
CA ASP A 98 8.75 -11.57 -13.30
C ASP A 98 9.83 -10.59 -13.75
N SER A 99 10.95 -11.11 -14.23
CA SER A 99 12.03 -10.31 -14.81
C SER A 99 11.65 -9.77 -16.19
N LEU A 100 10.89 -10.54 -16.97
CA LEU A 100 10.49 -10.17 -18.34
C LEU A 100 9.58 -8.93 -18.35
N PHE A 101 8.81 -8.72 -17.28
CA PHE A 101 7.99 -7.53 -17.15
C PHE A 101 8.82 -6.24 -17.21
N SER A 102 9.95 -6.18 -16.49
CA SER A 102 10.86 -5.02 -16.51
C SER A 102 11.56 -4.85 -17.87
N GLU A 103 11.67 -5.91 -18.68
CA GLU A 103 12.29 -5.85 -20.02
C GLU A 103 11.35 -5.24 -21.08
N THR A 104 10.05 -5.28 -20.85
CA THR A 104 9.04 -4.67 -21.73
C THR A 104 8.88 -3.15 -21.54
N MET A 105 9.62 -2.57 -20.61
CA MET A 105 9.57 -1.17 -20.22
C MET A 105 10.70 -0.36 -20.84
N GLY A 106 10.47 0.94 -21.07
CA GLY A 106 11.54 1.87 -21.39
C GLY A 106 12.50 2.09 -20.21
N ASN A 107 13.69 2.65 -20.45
CA ASN A 107 14.73 2.80 -19.41
C ASN A 107 14.23 3.45 -18.11
N LYS A 108 13.48 4.55 -18.21
CA LYS A 108 12.94 5.28 -17.05
C LYS A 108 11.87 4.49 -16.29
N GLU A 109 11.00 3.81 -17.03
CA GLU A 109 9.94 2.98 -16.46
C GLU A 109 10.52 1.76 -15.75
N LYS A 110 11.55 1.16 -16.35
CA LYS A 110 12.30 0.04 -15.77
C LYS A 110 12.97 0.45 -14.46
N GLU A 111 13.66 1.59 -14.42
CA GLU A 111 14.27 2.12 -13.20
C GLU A 111 13.22 2.38 -12.10
N ALA A 112 12.08 2.97 -12.47
CA ALA A 112 10.96 3.17 -11.55
C ALA A 112 10.36 1.84 -11.06
N CYS A 113 10.24 0.85 -11.94
CA CYS A 113 9.74 -0.49 -11.61
C CYS A 113 10.69 -1.22 -10.66
N ASP A 114 11.99 -1.16 -10.91
CA ASP A 114 13.00 -1.81 -10.07
C ASP A 114 13.06 -1.14 -8.68
N SER A 115 12.96 0.18 -8.64
CA SER A 115 12.81 0.94 -7.38
C SER A 115 11.53 0.54 -6.63
N PHE A 116 10.42 0.39 -7.34
CA PHE A 116 9.16 -0.07 -6.75
C PHE A 116 9.25 -1.50 -6.22
N LYS A 117 9.86 -2.43 -6.97
CA LYS A 117 10.13 -3.81 -6.54
C LYS A 117 10.95 -3.83 -5.25
N ASP A 118 11.95 -2.96 -5.13
CA ASP A 118 12.76 -2.85 -3.92
C ASP A 118 11.95 -2.34 -2.72
N VAL A 119 11.14 -1.28 -2.89
CA VAL A 119 10.22 -0.81 -1.83
C VAL A 119 9.27 -1.92 -1.41
N VAL A 120 8.69 -2.67 -2.35
CA VAL A 120 7.81 -3.80 -2.05
C VAL A 120 8.54 -4.90 -1.26
N ARG A 121 9.80 -5.18 -1.61
CA ARG A 121 10.61 -6.21 -0.95
C ARG A 121 11.03 -5.81 0.46
N ARG A 122 11.41 -4.54 0.68
CA ARG A 122 11.94 -4.05 1.96
C ARG A 122 10.84 -3.61 2.92
N PHE A 123 9.79 -2.95 2.41
CA PHE A 123 8.80 -2.29 3.25
C PHE A 123 7.56 -3.15 3.52
N PHE A 124 7.11 -3.92 2.52
CA PHE A 124 5.84 -4.65 2.57
C PHE A 124 5.99 -6.18 2.69
N ARG A 125 7.17 -6.65 3.10
CA ARG A 125 7.40 -8.06 3.43
C ARG A 125 7.08 -8.28 4.92
N ASN A 126 6.70 -9.50 5.28
CA ASN A 126 6.41 -9.88 6.67
C ASN A 126 7.65 -9.86 7.58
N ILE A 127 8.82 -9.53 7.05
CA ILE A 127 10.11 -9.48 7.74
C ILE A 127 10.57 -8.03 7.67
N LYS A 128 10.91 -7.44 8.82
CA LYS A 128 11.50 -6.10 8.88
C LYS A 128 12.85 -6.11 8.17
N ASP A 129 13.01 -5.19 7.22
CA ASP A 129 14.30 -4.97 6.58
C ASP A 129 15.33 -4.46 7.60
N PRO A 130 16.61 -4.87 7.54
CA PRO A 130 17.66 -4.38 8.44
C PRO A 130 17.81 -2.86 8.50
N LEU A 131 17.35 -2.14 7.46
CA LEU A 131 17.38 -0.69 7.41
C LEU A 131 16.28 0.01 8.22
N TYR A 132 15.33 -0.73 8.79
CA TYR A 132 14.35 -0.15 9.70
C TYR A 132 15.05 0.35 10.97
N LYS A 133 15.21 1.68 11.08
CA LYS A 133 15.69 2.33 12.29
C LYS A 133 14.59 2.30 13.36
N THR A 134 14.97 1.88 14.54
CA THR A 134 14.16 2.10 15.74
C THR A 134 14.14 3.60 16.01
N ILE A 135 12.98 4.24 15.89
CA ILE A 135 12.83 5.64 16.32
C ILE A 135 12.85 5.63 17.85
N ALA A 136 13.80 6.37 18.44
CA ALA A 136 14.00 6.50 19.88
C ALA A 136 13.09 7.56 20.53
#